data_AF-A0A9P0VWJ1-F1
#
_entry.id   AF-A0A9P0VWJ1-F1
#
_cell.length_a   1.000
_cell.length_b   1.000
_cell.length_c   1.000
_cell.angle_alpha   90.00
_cell.angle_beta   90.00
_cell.angle_gamma   90.00
#
_symmetry.space_group_name_H-M   'P 1'
#
loop_
_entity.id
_entity.type
_entity.pdbx_description
1 polymer ?
#
loop_
_entity_poly.entity_id
_entity_poly.type
_entity_poly.pdbx_seq_one_letter_code
_entity_poly.pdbx_strand_id
1 'polypeptide(L)'
;MNLNAIPRPSRAIGRLVLGVVIFIVILQTAYQTSIHKKLYPGVSSESTNVFTKPNIFGGSQVSKPSHQFWHEVFVVMNGNKPEIGEDESSAIRYTDSSKDGIKTEKHLLAKAEIDPQVIAEIKDKHSKVLADLPELKADVAYKSGTSGIVFVGGGKYSWLAYLSILALRDTGCNLPIEVVIPRYKDYEAEIEFCTTVLPQHNAACVVIPDVLGPSVMLKWTKKLATYQYKSLALMVSSFQNVLLIDADNILIKSPEPLFSSSLFNEYGMITWPDYWNRVTSPVFYDIAGVKVDRSKRVRYNKMPLTNPQILETDEERDQVPFHDLDGAIPDGSTESGQLLINKATHSKTLLLSLYYNMYGPKVYYKLLSLGEPGEGDKDTFPAAAHVAKQSFYQVKSNIQTFGYFDSVQEFHGVSMGQKDALIDFDAYKAKVLDKSASQKGTSLEENIQYLEELIKLDFNGPVPVFTLHCNFPKLDPVNLMDKPDLYDEENKVIRYRMYSGFKYKRSITRVDKVVEIEQDFELLQWQNMKEAICDKNYDFPYLEASKKEDICTLINNQVVKLMKE
;
A
#
# COMPACT_ATOMS: atom_id res chain seq x y z
N MET A 1 20.82 19.34 64.96
CA MET A 1 22.19 19.87 64.84
C MET A 1 22.50 20.02 63.36
N ASN A 2 23.00 21.20 62.97
CA ASN A 2 23.28 21.60 61.59
C ASN A 2 24.27 20.66 60.88
N LEU A 3 23.92 20.20 59.68
CA LEU A 3 24.85 19.63 58.70
C LEU A 3 25.00 20.64 57.56
N ASN A 4 26.06 21.45 57.62
CA ASN A 4 26.53 22.26 56.51
C ASN A 4 28.06 22.21 56.50
N ALA A 5 28.63 21.59 55.46
CA ALA A 5 29.84 22.00 54.74
C ALA A 5 30.46 20.79 54.00
N ILE A 6 30.08 20.59 52.73
CA ILE A 6 30.88 19.82 51.78
C ILE A 6 31.75 20.83 51.00
N PRO A 7 33.07 20.65 50.89
CA PRO A 7 33.92 21.60 50.20
C PRO A 7 33.68 21.55 48.69
N ARG A 8 33.42 22.70 48.08
CA ARG A 8 33.36 22.84 46.61
C ARG A 8 34.75 22.57 46.02
N PRO A 9 34.88 21.74 44.98
CA PRO A 9 36.16 21.55 44.30
C PRO A 9 36.61 22.88 43.65
N SER A 10 37.91 23.15 43.70
CA SER A 10 38.47 24.39 43.19
C SER A 10 38.18 24.51 41.68
N ARG A 11 37.81 25.73 41.25
CA ARG A 11 37.53 26.06 39.83
C ARG A 11 38.69 25.70 38.87
N ALA A 12 39.88 25.47 39.39
CA ALA A 12 41.05 25.04 38.63
C ALA A 12 40.97 23.57 38.18
N ILE A 13 40.48 22.67 39.04
CA ILE A 13 40.37 21.23 38.72
C ILE A 13 39.29 20.98 37.66
N GLY A 14 38.15 21.70 37.74
CA GLY A 14 37.09 21.61 36.73
C GLY A 14 37.53 22.09 35.33
N ARG A 15 38.41 23.10 35.25
CA ARG A 15 38.97 23.56 33.97
C ARG A 15 39.99 22.59 33.39
N LEU A 16 40.77 21.92 34.24
CA LEU A 16 41.74 20.92 33.81
C LEU A 16 41.04 19.68 33.24
N VAL A 17 40.00 19.18 33.93
CA VAL A 17 39.21 18.03 33.47
C VAL A 17 38.48 18.34 32.16
N LEU A 18 37.91 19.55 32.03
CA LEU A 18 37.27 19.97 30.78
C LEU A 18 38.28 20.09 29.62
N GLY A 19 39.49 20.59 29.89
CA GLY A 19 40.56 20.65 28.90
C GLY A 19 41.01 19.28 28.42
N VAL A 20 41.12 18.30 29.32
CA VAL A 20 41.48 16.91 28.97
C VAL A 20 40.39 16.24 28.14
N VAL A 21 39.12 16.42 28.49
CA VAL A 21 37.99 15.86 27.72
C VAL A 21 37.93 16.46 26.31
N ILE A 22 38.08 17.79 26.18
CA ILE A 22 38.12 18.45 24.87
C ILE A 22 39.29 17.93 24.03
N PHE A 23 40.46 17.74 24.65
CA PHE A 23 41.64 17.21 23.96
C PHE A 23 41.45 15.76 23.47
N ILE A 24 40.81 14.90 24.27
CA ILE A 24 40.47 13.52 23.88
C ILE A 24 39.47 13.51 22.71
N VAL A 25 38.46 14.38 22.72
CA VAL A 25 37.48 14.49 21.62
C VAL A 25 38.13 15.00 20.34
N ILE A 26 39.07 15.94 20.43
CA ILE A 26 39.85 16.43 19.28
C ILE A 26 40.75 15.30 18.73
N LEU A 27 41.35 14.49 19.59
CA LEU A 27 42.15 13.34 19.17
C LEU A 27 41.30 12.25 18.52
N GLN A 28 40.11 11.93 19.05
CA GLN A 28 39.20 10.96 18.45
C GLN A 28 38.67 11.42 17.09
N THR A 29 38.32 12.70 16.96
CA THR A 29 37.87 13.26 15.67
C THR A 29 39.00 13.33 14.65
N ALA A 30 40.21 13.73 15.05
CA ALA A 30 41.39 13.69 14.18
C ALA A 30 41.74 12.26 13.74
N TYR A 31 41.63 11.28 14.65
CA TYR A 31 41.85 9.86 14.36
C TYR A 31 40.80 9.29 13.39
N GLN A 32 39.52 9.58 13.61
CA GLN A 32 38.42 9.23 12.68
C GLN A 32 38.62 9.84 11.30
N THR A 33 39.00 11.12 11.23
CA THR A 33 39.27 11.82 9.96
C THR A 33 40.49 11.24 9.24
N SER A 34 41.52 10.81 9.99
CA SER A 34 42.71 10.17 9.44
C SER A 34 42.45 8.74 8.95
N ILE A 35 41.60 7.97 9.62
CA ILE A 35 41.14 6.65 9.13
C ILE A 35 40.31 6.83 7.85
N HIS A 36 39.43 7.83 7.82
CA HIS A 36 38.61 8.13 6.65
C HIS A 36 39.46 8.49 5.42
N LYS A 37 40.52 9.30 5.59
CA LYS A 37 41.47 9.60 4.51
C LYS A 37 42.31 8.40 4.06
N LYS A 38 42.56 7.42 4.93
CA LYS A 38 43.35 6.21 4.61
C LYS A 38 42.54 5.14 3.89
N LEU A 39 41.22 5.05 4.14
CA LEU A 39 40.32 4.09 3.50
C LEU A 39 39.86 4.53 2.10
N TYR A 40 40.06 5.79 1.71
CA TYR A 40 39.63 6.32 0.41
C TYR A 40 40.70 7.20 -0.27
N PRO A 41 41.79 6.64 -0.81
CA PRO A 41 42.68 7.37 -1.71
C PRO A 41 42.27 7.13 -3.16
N GLY A 42 41.67 8.15 -3.80
CA GLY A 42 41.60 8.24 -5.26
C GLY A 42 40.33 7.67 -5.91
N VAL A 43 39.29 8.50 -6.03
CA VAL A 43 38.38 8.46 -7.18
C VAL A 43 38.18 9.92 -7.61
N SER A 44 38.63 10.21 -8.83
CA SER A 44 38.55 11.52 -9.47
C SER A 44 37.12 11.90 -9.83
N SER A 45 36.87 13.20 -9.68
CA SER A 45 35.63 13.94 -9.78
C SER A 45 34.95 13.89 -11.14
N GLU A 46 33.71 13.42 -11.17
CA GLU A 46 32.57 14.17 -11.72
C GLU A 46 31.26 13.52 -11.21
N SER A 47 30.36 14.35 -10.67
CA SER A 47 29.03 14.00 -10.10
C SER A 47 28.95 13.36 -8.69
N THR A 48 29.41 14.06 -7.65
CA THR A 48 28.88 13.88 -6.29
C THR A 48 28.92 15.21 -5.53
N ASN A 49 27.85 16.00 -5.66
CA ASN A 49 27.51 17.00 -4.65
C ASN A 49 26.37 16.45 -3.83
N VAL A 50 26.55 16.42 -2.49
CA VAL A 50 25.57 16.32 -1.37
C VAL A 50 26.22 15.52 -0.21
N PHE A 51 26.20 15.89 1.08
CA PHE A 51 25.66 17.02 1.85
C PHE A 51 26.47 17.16 3.16
N THR A 52 26.75 18.40 3.55
CA THR A 52 26.95 18.80 4.96
C THR A 52 25.61 18.83 5.70
N LYS A 53 25.60 18.53 7.00
CA LYS A 53 24.43 18.66 7.92
C LYS A 53 23.66 19.96 7.69
N PRO A 54 22.31 19.97 7.61
CA PRO A 54 21.53 21.20 7.55
C PRO A 54 21.64 21.96 8.88
N ASN A 55 22.02 23.23 8.78
CA ASN A 55 21.98 24.19 9.88
C ASN A 55 20.50 24.54 10.14
N ILE A 56 19.92 24.10 11.26
CA ILE A 56 18.47 24.23 11.55
C ILE A 56 18.10 25.67 11.97
N PHE A 57 19.05 26.57 12.19
CA PHE A 57 18.76 27.98 12.44
C PHE A 57 19.75 28.88 11.72
N GLY A 58 19.24 29.64 10.75
CA GLY A 58 19.93 30.78 10.12
C GLY A 58 20.53 30.48 8.75
N GLY A 59 19.90 31.02 7.71
CA GLY A 59 20.46 31.11 6.35
C GLY A 59 19.50 30.58 5.29
N SER A 60 19.08 31.47 4.40
CA SER A 60 18.35 31.21 3.15
C SER A 60 18.83 29.93 2.44
N GLN A 61 18.16 28.80 2.68
CA GLN A 61 18.31 27.62 1.83
C GLN A 61 17.47 27.86 0.58
N VAL A 62 18.12 27.84 -0.59
CA VAL A 62 17.43 27.68 -1.87
C VAL A 62 16.63 26.38 -1.76
N SER A 63 15.30 26.46 -1.69
CA SER A 63 14.47 25.27 -1.57
C SER A 63 14.63 24.42 -2.83
N LYS A 64 14.76 23.10 -2.68
CA LYS A 64 14.72 22.20 -3.84
C LYS A 64 13.40 22.45 -4.59
N PRO A 65 13.36 22.42 -5.93
CA PRO A 65 12.12 22.57 -6.69
C PRO A 65 11.00 21.62 -6.20
N SER A 66 11.35 20.39 -5.82
CA SER A 66 10.42 19.43 -5.22
C SER A 66 9.82 19.92 -3.89
N HIS A 67 10.60 20.55 -3.01
CA HIS A 67 10.12 21.09 -1.74
C HIS A 67 9.13 22.23 -1.95
N GLN A 68 9.36 23.08 -2.95
CA GLN A 68 8.41 24.13 -3.30
C GLN A 68 7.11 23.55 -3.86
N PHE A 69 7.21 22.59 -4.79
CA PHE A 69 6.04 21.93 -5.35
C PHE A 69 5.17 21.25 -4.28
N TRP A 70 5.78 20.46 -3.40
CA TRP A 70 5.03 19.82 -2.31
C TRP A 70 4.50 20.84 -1.31
N HIS A 71 5.20 21.94 -1.06
CA HIS A 71 4.66 23.03 -0.24
C HIS A 71 3.35 23.57 -0.83
N GLU A 72 3.31 23.87 -2.14
CA GLU A 72 2.12 24.38 -2.83
C GLU A 72 0.95 23.38 -2.76
N VAL A 73 1.20 22.09 -3.04
CA VAL A 73 0.19 21.02 -2.92
C VAL A 73 -0.40 20.97 -1.50
N PHE A 74 0.45 20.94 -0.48
CA PHE A 74 -0.01 20.83 0.91
C PHE A 74 -0.65 22.13 1.43
N VAL A 75 -0.36 23.29 0.83
CA VAL A 75 -1.09 24.54 1.10
C VAL A 75 -2.54 24.42 0.60
N VAL A 76 -2.76 23.93 -0.62
CA VAL A 76 -4.11 23.70 -1.17
C VAL A 76 -4.89 22.71 -0.30
N MET A 77 -4.27 21.56 0.04
CA MET A 77 -4.91 20.53 0.86
C MET A 77 -5.24 21.03 2.27
N ASN A 78 -4.33 21.76 2.92
CA ASN A 78 -4.56 22.30 4.26
C ASN A 78 -5.61 23.41 4.27
N GLY A 79 -5.57 24.30 3.28
CA GLY A 79 -6.50 25.42 3.16
C GLY A 79 -7.94 24.97 2.91
N ASN A 80 -8.11 23.74 2.42
CA ASN A 80 -9.40 23.12 2.16
C ASN A 80 -9.68 21.92 3.09
N LYS A 81 -9.20 21.95 4.34
CA LYS A 81 -9.68 21.02 5.36
C LYS A 81 -11.20 21.19 5.54
N PRO A 82 -12.03 20.13 5.48
CA PRO A 82 -13.44 20.22 5.84
C PRO A 82 -13.64 20.60 7.30
N GLU A 83 -14.43 21.65 7.57
CA GLU A 83 -14.79 22.11 8.92
C GLU A 83 -16.14 21.50 9.35
N ILE A 84 -16.09 20.29 9.87
CA ILE A 84 -17.27 19.44 10.12
C ILE A 84 -17.81 19.52 11.57
N GLY A 85 -17.62 20.66 12.23
CA GLY A 85 -18.09 20.92 13.60
C GLY A 85 -17.11 20.54 14.72
N GLU A 86 -17.48 20.88 15.97
CA GLU A 86 -16.63 20.66 17.17
C GLU A 86 -16.46 19.17 17.49
N ASP A 87 -17.51 18.38 17.32
CA ASP A 87 -17.43 16.91 17.39
C ASP A 87 -17.33 16.30 15.99
N GLU A 88 -16.13 16.36 15.43
CA GLU A 88 -15.81 15.76 14.12
C GLU A 88 -16.14 14.24 14.05
N SER A 89 -16.30 13.56 15.19
CA SER A 89 -16.65 12.13 15.22
C SER A 89 -18.14 11.90 14.91
N SER A 90 -18.98 12.90 15.19
CA SER A 90 -20.44 12.89 15.00
C SER A 90 -20.91 13.43 13.65
N ALA A 91 -20.01 13.99 12.82
CA ALA A 91 -20.38 14.62 11.55
C ALA A 91 -20.98 13.66 10.52
N ILE A 92 -20.52 12.41 10.53
CA ILE A 92 -21.04 11.30 9.74
C ILE A 92 -21.22 10.14 10.73
N ARG A 93 -22.48 9.84 11.06
CA ARG A 93 -22.84 8.81 12.05
C ARG A 93 -23.40 7.60 11.35
N TYR A 94 -22.78 6.45 11.55
CA TYR A 94 -23.35 5.20 11.10
C TYR A 94 -24.63 4.88 11.88
N THR A 95 -25.58 4.28 11.19
CA THR A 95 -26.82 3.79 11.78
C THR A 95 -26.76 2.27 11.94
N ASP A 96 -27.60 1.72 12.82
CA ASP A 96 -27.77 0.27 12.99
C ASP A 96 -28.57 -0.38 11.83
N SER A 97 -28.65 0.27 10.66
CA SER A 97 -29.30 -0.29 9.47
C SER A 97 -28.77 -1.71 9.19
N SER A 98 -29.67 -2.63 8.77
CA SER A 98 -29.31 -4.04 8.59
C SER A 98 -28.13 -4.18 7.63
N LYS A 99 -27.19 -5.06 7.99
CA LYS A 99 -26.08 -5.42 7.09
C LYS A 99 -26.59 -6.14 5.83
N ASP A 100 -27.73 -6.81 5.96
CA ASP A 100 -28.32 -7.64 4.92
C ASP A 100 -29.29 -6.85 4.05
N GLY A 101 -29.24 -7.12 2.74
CA GLY A 101 -30.12 -6.50 1.73
C GLY A 101 -29.38 -6.16 0.43
N ILE A 102 -30.16 -5.89 -0.62
CA ILE A 102 -29.64 -5.34 -1.87
C ILE A 102 -29.14 -3.92 -1.57
N LYS A 103 -27.91 -3.61 -2.02
CA LYS A 103 -27.25 -2.33 -1.78
C LYS A 103 -27.79 -1.21 -2.69
N THR A 104 -29.09 -0.95 -2.61
CA THR A 104 -29.79 0.10 -3.37
C THR A 104 -29.41 1.50 -2.88
N GLU A 105 -29.81 2.55 -3.60
CA GLU A 105 -29.59 3.95 -3.16
C GLU A 105 -30.17 4.20 -1.77
N LYS A 106 -31.42 3.78 -1.55
CA LYS A 106 -32.13 3.88 -0.28
C LYS A 106 -31.42 3.14 0.84
N HIS A 107 -30.92 1.92 0.56
CA HIS A 107 -30.16 1.14 1.54
C HIS A 107 -28.87 1.84 1.94
N LEU A 108 -28.09 2.33 0.97
CA LEU A 108 -26.82 3.00 1.24
C LEU A 108 -27.01 4.34 1.97
N LEU A 109 -28.01 5.13 1.60
CA LEU A 109 -28.35 6.37 2.30
C LEU A 109 -28.79 6.13 3.75
N ALA A 110 -29.45 5.00 4.02
CA ALA A 110 -29.88 4.66 5.38
C ALA A 110 -28.70 4.33 6.32
N LYS A 111 -27.52 3.97 5.80
CA LYS A 111 -26.38 3.52 6.65
C LYS A 111 -25.65 4.64 7.37
N ALA A 112 -25.83 5.89 6.96
CA ALA A 112 -25.20 7.02 7.61
C ALA A 112 -26.08 8.27 7.60
N GLU A 113 -26.19 8.91 8.76
CA GLU A 113 -26.77 10.24 8.91
C GLU A 113 -25.69 11.30 8.74
N ILE A 114 -25.96 12.30 7.90
CA ILE A 114 -25.05 13.41 7.61
C ILE A 114 -25.86 14.70 7.56
N ASP A 115 -25.43 15.71 8.33
CA ASP A 115 -26.07 17.02 8.32
C ASP A 115 -25.93 17.68 6.92
N PRO A 116 -27.00 18.24 6.33
CA PRO A 116 -26.91 18.95 5.06
C PRO A 116 -25.86 20.07 5.01
N GLN A 117 -25.58 20.74 6.13
CA GLN A 117 -24.52 21.75 6.24
C GLN A 117 -23.14 21.11 6.12
N VAL A 118 -22.94 19.94 6.72
CA VAL A 118 -21.70 19.15 6.59
C VAL A 118 -21.50 18.71 5.14
N ILE A 119 -22.56 18.25 4.47
CA ILE A 119 -22.51 17.90 3.03
C ILE A 119 -22.09 19.13 2.20
N ALA A 120 -22.72 20.28 2.44
CA ALA A 120 -22.42 21.52 1.72
C ALA A 120 -20.98 21.99 1.94
N GLU A 121 -20.47 21.91 3.17
CA GLU A 121 -19.09 22.23 3.52
C GLU A 121 -18.10 21.30 2.81
N ILE A 122 -18.30 19.98 2.90
CA ILE A 122 -17.40 19.01 2.24
C ILE A 122 -17.42 19.23 0.73
N LYS A 123 -18.59 19.51 0.14
CA LYS A 123 -18.75 19.80 -1.29
C LYS A 123 -18.02 21.08 -1.70
N ASP A 124 -18.13 22.16 -0.93
CA ASP A 124 -17.38 23.40 -1.18
C ASP A 124 -15.87 23.14 -1.17
N LYS A 125 -15.34 22.52 -0.10
CA LYS A 125 -13.90 22.21 0.00
C LYS A 125 -13.42 21.28 -1.09
N HIS A 126 -14.19 20.22 -1.38
CA HIS A 126 -13.86 19.27 -2.44
C HIS A 126 -13.77 19.96 -3.80
N SER A 127 -14.74 20.81 -4.14
CA SER A 127 -14.74 21.52 -5.42
C SER A 127 -13.55 22.47 -5.59
N LYS A 128 -13.14 23.15 -4.52
CA LYS A 128 -11.95 24.00 -4.49
C LYS A 128 -10.67 23.20 -4.66
N VAL A 129 -10.53 22.08 -3.95
CA VAL A 129 -9.39 21.17 -4.14
C VAL A 129 -9.31 20.68 -5.58
N LEU A 130 -10.42 20.23 -6.16
CA LEU A 130 -10.44 19.75 -7.54
C LEU A 130 -10.05 20.83 -8.55
N ALA A 131 -10.40 22.10 -8.29
CA ALA A 131 -10.05 23.24 -9.14
C ALA A 131 -8.59 23.70 -8.95
N ASP A 132 -8.09 23.70 -7.72
CA ASP A 132 -6.81 24.32 -7.34
C ASP A 132 -5.62 23.33 -7.33
N LEU A 133 -5.88 22.01 -7.41
CA LEU A 133 -4.81 21.02 -7.43
C LEU A 133 -3.93 21.17 -8.69
N PRO A 134 -2.60 21.26 -8.52
CA PRO A 134 -1.69 21.31 -9.66
C PRO A 134 -1.60 19.94 -10.35
N GLU A 135 -0.97 19.90 -11.52
CA GLU A 135 -0.52 18.64 -12.10
C GLU A 135 0.87 18.25 -11.56
N LEU A 136 1.09 16.94 -11.37
CA LEU A 136 2.38 16.36 -11.04
C LEU A 136 3.33 16.64 -12.20
N LYS A 137 4.38 17.43 -11.93
CA LYS A 137 5.38 17.79 -12.94
C LYS A 137 6.46 16.73 -13.02
N ALA A 138 6.78 16.28 -14.23
CA ALA A 138 7.98 15.52 -14.50
C ALA A 138 9.22 16.26 -13.98
N ASP A 139 10.22 15.49 -13.56
CA ASP A 139 11.50 15.93 -12.97
C ASP A 139 11.39 16.69 -11.64
N VAL A 140 10.17 16.89 -11.14
CA VAL A 140 9.87 17.43 -9.81
C VAL A 140 9.23 16.37 -8.91
N ALA A 141 8.19 15.70 -9.41
CA ALA A 141 7.45 14.67 -8.69
C ALA A 141 7.85 13.24 -9.09
N TYR A 142 8.40 13.04 -10.30
CA TYR A 142 8.84 11.75 -10.82
C TYR A 142 9.77 11.89 -12.02
N LYS A 143 10.49 10.83 -12.38
CA LYS A 143 11.39 10.74 -13.54
C LYS A 143 10.65 10.14 -14.73
N SER A 144 10.61 10.85 -15.84
CA SER A 144 9.87 10.45 -17.04
C SER A 144 10.32 9.09 -17.59
N GLY A 145 9.35 8.27 -18.03
CA GLY A 145 9.60 6.97 -18.67
C GLY A 145 10.10 5.87 -17.74
N THR A 146 10.28 6.14 -16.44
CA THR A 146 10.76 5.14 -15.48
C THR A 146 9.63 4.30 -14.90
N SER A 147 9.91 3.02 -14.67
CA SER A 147 9.00 2.06 -14.03
C SER A 147 9.68 1.44 -12.82
N GLY A 148 8.94 1.24 -11.74
CA GLY A 148 9.47 0.59 -10.55
C GLY A 148 8.39 0.19 -9.56
N ILE A 149 8.84 -0.50 -8.50
CA ILE A 149 7.97 -1.05 -7.46
C ILE A 149 8.21 -0.28 -6.17
N VAL A 150 7.14 0.00 -5.44
CA VAL A 150 7.18 0.80 -4.22
C VAL A 150 6.58 0.02 -3.06
N PHE A 151 7.32 -0.03 -1.96
CA PHE A 151 6.86 -0.56 -0.68
C PHE A 151 6.83 0.56 0.36
N VAL A 152 6.03 0.40 1.40
CA VAL A 152 6.13 1.22 2.63
C VAL A 152 6.91 0.42 3.68
N GLY A 153 8.01 0.99 4.17
CA GLY A 153 8.85 0.40 5.21
C GLY A 153 8.69 1.09 6.58
N GLY A 154 9.64 0.80 7.47
CA GLY A 154 9.73 1.30 8.83
C GLY A 154 9.29 0.25 9.88
N GLY A 155 10.15 -0.02 10.84
CA GLY A 155 9.98 -1.04 11.86
C GLY A 155 9.69 -2.42 11.26
N LYS A 156 8.63 -3.06 11.74
CA LYS A 156 8.18 -4.38 11.24
C LYS A 156 7.89 -4.41 9.73
N TYR A 157 7.54 -3.27 9.13
CA TYR A 157 7.19 -3.24 7.71
C TYR A 157 8.44 -3.30 6.81
N SER A 158 9.61 -2.84 7.26
CA SER A 158 10.87 -3.06 6.54
C SER A 158 11.23 -4.54 6.47
N TRP A 159 10.99 -5.28 7.56
CA TRP A 159 11.16 -6.74 7.58
C TRP A 159 10.23 -7.43 6.58
N LEU A 160 8.93 -7.14 6.63
CA LEU A 160 7.94 -7.75 5.73
C LEU A 160 8.24 -7.40 4.27
N ALA A 161 8.54 -6.12 3.97
CA ALA A 161 8.91 -5.68 2.64
C ALA A 161 10.15 -6.41 2.13
N TYR A 162 11.14 -6.67 3.00
CA TYR A 162 12.32 -7.43 2.62
C TYR A 162 11.98 -8.88 2.20
N LEU A 163 11.09 -9.56 2.92
CA LEU A 163 10.61 -10.89 2.51
C LEU A 163 9.89 -10.86 1.16
N SER A 164 9.07 -9.84 0.92
CA SER A 164 8.41 -9.64 -0.38
C SER A 164 9.43 -9.37 -1.50
N ILE A 165 10.47 -8.57 -1.23
CA ILE A 165 11.56 -8.30 -2.17
C ILE A 165 12.32 -9.58 -2.53
N LEU A 166 12.65 -10.43 -1.55
CA LEU A 166 13.32 -11.71 -1.82
C LEU A 166 12.47 -12.60 -2.74
N ALA A 167 11.20 -12.78 -2.41
CA ALA A 167 10.26 -13.55 -3.24
C ALA A 167 10.08 -12.96 -4.64
N LEU A 168 10.07 -11.63 -4.77
CA LEU A 168 10.01 -10.96 -6.06
C LEU A 168 11.27 -11.19 -6.89
N ARG A 169 12.46 -11.05 -6.30
CA ARG A 169 13.74 -11.31 -7.00
C ARG A 169 13.85 -12.74 -7.45
N ASP A 170 13.25 -13.64 -6.68
CA ASP A 170 13.11 -15.04 -7.03
C ASP A 170 12.31 -15.27 -8.33
N THR A 171 11.36 -14.40 -8.68
CA THR A 171 10.64 -14.48 -9.97
C THR A 171 11.50 -14.12 -11.18
N GLY A 172 12.74 -13.66 -10.98
CA GLY A 172 13.63 -13.14 -12.03
C GLY A 172 13.41 -11.65 -12.35
N CYS A 173 12.46 -10.99 -11.69
CA CYS A 173 12.21 -9.55 -11.85
C CYS A 173 13.41 -8.74 -11.36
N ASN A 174 13.88 -7.79 -12.18
CA ASN A 174 14.97 -6.88 -11.81
C ASN A 174 14.56 -5.40 -11.84
N LEU A 175 13.26 -5.09 -11.89
CA LEU A 175 12.77 -3.71 -11.78
C LEU A 175 13.31 -3.03 -10.51
N PRO A 176 13.65 -1.74 -10.59
CA PRO A 176 14.12 -0.98 -9.43
C PRO A 176 13.01 -0.87 -8.38
N ILE A 177 13.42 -0.91 -7.11
CA ILE A 177 12.51 -0.85 -5.96
C ILE A 177 12.82 0.37 -5.09
N GLU A 178 11.78 1.06 -4.65
CA GLU A 178 11.87 2.09 -3.62
C GLU A 178 11.09 1.66 -2.37
N VAL A 179 11.78 1.60 -1.23
CA VAL A 179 11.16 1.37 0.08
C VAL A 179 10.99 2.72 0.77
N VAL A 180 9.74 3.18 0.87
CA VAL A 180 9.42 4.49 1.43
C VAL A 180 9.44 4.43 2.95
N ILE A 181 10.35 5.21 3.56
CA ILE A 181 10.55 5.29 5.01
C ILE A 181 9.84 6.53 5.56
N PRO A 182 8.85 6.38 6.46
CA PRO A 182 8.01 7.49 6.91
C PRO A 182 8.70 8.61 7.69
N ARG A 183 9.68 8.28 8.55
CA ARG A 183 10.29 9.23 9.49
C ARG A 183 11.81 9.10 9.48
N TYR A 184 12.52 10.21 9.72
CA TYR A 184 13.99 10.18 9.86
C TYR A 184 14.46 9.20 10.94
N LYS A 185 13.78 9.14 12.08
CA LYS A 185 14.14 8.20 13.15
C LYS A 185 14.07 6.73 12.73
N ASP A 186 13.16 6.40 11.80
CA ASP A 186 13.03 5.02 11.30
C ASP A 186 14.20 4.72 10.37
N TYR A 187 14.54 5.67 9.49
CA TYR A 187 15.73 5.59 8.63
C TYR A 187 17.04 5.50 9.43
N GLU A 188 17.20 6.31 10.48
CA GLU A 188 18.38 6.29 11.36
C GLU A 188 18.53 4.97 12.11
N ALA A 189 17.41 4.35 12.52
CA ALA A 189 17.42 3.03 13.13
C ALA A 189 17.78 1.93 12.11
N GLU A 190 17.44 2.11 10.84
CA GLU A 190 17.53 1.10 9.79
C GLU A 190 18.62 1.40 8.73
N ILE A 191 19.72 2.04 9.15
CA ILE A 191 20.81 2.43 8.24
C ILE A 191 21.36 1.21 7.48
N GLU A 192 21.64 0.10 8.17
CA GLU A 192 22.15 -1.12 7.51
C GLU A 192 21.18 -1.63 6.43
N PHE A 193 19.88 -1.67 6.75
CA PHE A 193 18.85 -2.09 5.80
C PHE A 193 18.86 -1.19 4.55
N CYS A 194 18.90 0.13 4.73
CA CYS A 194 18.85 1.08 3.62
C CYS A 194 20.15 1.18 2.80
N THR A 195 21.33 1.08 3.43
CA THR A 195 22.62 1.34 2.76
C THR A 195 23.38 0.08 2.38
N THR A 196 23.04 -1.07 2.95
CA THR A 196 23.76 -2.32 2.75
C THR A 196 22.85 -3.41 2.21
N VAL A 197 21.69 -3.66 2.84
CA VAL A 197 20.81 -4.78 2.46
C VAL A 197 20.07 -4.50 1.16
N LEU A 198 19.30 -3.41 1.08
CA LEU A 198 18.49 -3.10 -0.11
C LEU A 198 19.31 -2.91 -1.41
N PRO A 199 20.50 -2.28 -1.41
CA PRO A 199 21.28 -2.14 -2.64
C PRO A 199 21.68 -3.46 -3.29
N GLN A 200 21.79 -4.56 -2.52
CA GLN A 200 22.06 -5.90 -3.07
C GLN A 200 20.91 -6.44 -3.94
N HIS A 201 19.73 -5.83 -3.83
CA HIS A 201 18.50 -6.25 -4.50
C HIS A 201 17.95 -5.20 -5.46
N ASN A 202 18.80 -4.32 -6.01
CA ASN A 202 18.38 -3.19 -6.85
C ASN A 202 17.24 -2.37 -6.21
N ALA A 203 17.40 -2.10 -4.91
CA ALA A 203 16.43 -1.40 -4.10
C ALA A 203 17.10 -0.27 -3.30
N ALA A 204 16.33 0.78 -2.97
CA ALA A 204 16.80 1.90 -2.17
C ALA A 204 15.71 2.45 -1.26
N CYS A 205 16.10 3.09 -0.15
CA CYS A 205 15.16 3.81 0.70
C CYS A 205 14.82 5.20 0.14
N VAL A 206 13.55 5.60 0.26
CA VAL A 206 13.07 6.97 0.01
C VAL A 206 12.47 7.53 1.29
N VAL A 207 13.08 8.57 1.86
CA VAL A 207 12.65 9.13 3.13
C VAL A 207 11.63 10.25 2.89
N ILE A 208 10.39 10.09 3.36
CA ILE A 208 9.30 11.07 3.13
C ILE A 208 9.73 12.51 3.49
N PRO A 209 10.30 12.76 4.70
CA PRO A 209 10.78 14.08 5.07
C PRO A 209 11.80 14.73 4.10
N ASP A 210 12.67 13.94 3.47
CA ASP A 210 13.67 14.44 2.53
C ASP A 210 13.03 14.94 1.23
N VAL A 211 11.96 14.26 0.80
CA VAL A 211 11.25 14.58 -0.45
C VAL A 211 10.27 15.73 -0.27
N LEU A 212 9.48 15.74 0.81
CA LEU A 212 8.48 16.79 1.07
C LEU A 212 9.10 18.09 1.59
N GLY A 213 10.23 18.00 2.27
CA GLY A 213 10.96 19.15 2.77
C GLY A 213 10.42 19.73 4.09
N PRO A 214 11.18 20.62 4.74
CA PRO A 214 10.93 21.06 6.09
C PRO A 214 9.62 21.86 6.25
N SER A 215 9.22 22.64 5.24
CA SER A 215 8.01 23.47 5.30
C SER A 215 6.73 22.63 5.42
N VAL A 216 6.67 21.49 4.73
CA VAL A 216 5.59 20.51 4.84
C VAL A 216 5.72 19.77 6.16
N MET A 217 6.89 19.21 6.45
CA MET A 217 7.08 18.36 7.62
C MET A 217 6.81 19.10 8.95
N LEU A 218 7.22 20.35 9.11
CA LEU A 218 6.96 21.13 10.34
C LEU A 218 5.46 21.26 10.65
N LYS A 219 4.61 21.38 9.61
CA LYS A 219 3.16 21.51 9.78
C LYS A 219 2.45 20.16 9.87
N TRP A 220 2.99 19.13 9.22
CA TRP A 220 2.26 17.89 8.96
C TRP A 220 2.79 16.66 9.69
N THR A 221 3.98 16.69 10.31
CA THR A 221 4.58 15.50 10.97
C THR A 221 3.60 14.72 11.87
N LYS A 222 2.87 15.42 12.75
CA LYS A 222 1.91 14.77 13.67
C LYS A 222 0.69 14.18 12.97
N LYS A 223 0.23 14.83 11.89
CA LYS A 223 -0.93 14.38 11.10
C LYS A 223 -0.56 13.18 10.23
N LEU A 224 0.61 13.24 9.57
CA LEU A 224 1.16 12.14 8.77
C LEU A 224 1.34 10.85 9.58
N ALA A 225 1.65 10.97 10.87
CA ALA A 225 1.76 9.83 11.78
C ALA A 225 0.46 9.03 11.95
N THR A 226 -0.70 9.61 11.64
CA THR A 226 -2.02 8.99 11.79
C THR A 226 -2.63 8.49 10.47
N TYR A 227 -1.94 8.67 9.34
CA TYR A 227 -2.47 8.35 8.00
C TYR A 227 -1.91 7.05 7.43
N GLN A 228 -2.63 6.48 6.46
CA GLN A 228 -2.13 5.40 5.61
C GLN A 228 -1.07 5.96 4.64
N TYR A 229 0.18 5.53 4.80
CA TYR A 229 1.33 6.05 4.04
C TYR A 229 1.34 5.68 2.56
N LYS A 230 0.44 4.79 2.10
CA LYS A 230 0.38 4.31 0.70
C LYS A 230 0.26 5.44 -0.31
N SER A 231 -0.69 6.37 -0.08
CA SER A 231 -0.87 7.54 -0.93
C SER A 231 0.37 8.46 -0.95
N LEU A 232 1.03 8.62 0.19
CA LEU A 232 2.28 9.40 0.27
C LEU A 232 3.44 8.69 -0.41
N ALA A 233 3.54 7.36 -0.32
CA ALA A 233 4.56 6.57 -0.99
C ALA A 233 4.45 6.69 -2.52
N LEU A 234 3.22 6.68 -3.05
CA LEU A 234 2.96 7.01 -4.45
C LEU A 234 3.35 8.46 -4.78
N MET A 235 3.23 9.41 -3.86
CA MET A 235 3.63 10.80 -4.13
C MET A 235 5.15 10.94 -4.18
N VAL A 236 5.86 10.42 -3.18
CA VAL A 236 7.29 10.69 -2.99
C VAL A 236 8.23 9.79 -3.80
N SER A 237 7.72 8.67 -4.32
CA SER A 237 8.51 7.77 -5.17
C SER A 237 8.98 8.45 -6.46
N SER A 238 10.12 8.04 -7.00
CA SER A 238 10.69 8.71 -8.18
C SER A 238 10.19 8.16 -9.51
N PHE A 239 9.46 7.04 -9.54
CA PHE A 239 9.02 6.43 -10.79
C PHE A 239 7.82 7.12 -11.43
N GLN A 240 7.76 7.14 -12.77
CA GLN A 240 6.54 7.54 -13.49
C GLN A 240 5.48 6.44 -13.41
N ASN A 241 5.85 5.19 -13.66
CA ASN A 241 4.96 4.05 -13.54
C ASN A 241 5.29 3.30 -12.25
N VAL A 242 4.33 3.22 -11.34
CA VAL A 242 4.54 2.67 -10.00
C VAL A 242 3.63 1.47 -9.80
N LEU A 243 4.22 0.32 -9.44
CA LEU A 243 3.48 -0.74 -8.77
C LEU A 243 3.70 -0.61 -7.26
N LEU A 244 2.71 -0.09 -6.55
CA LEU A 244 2.68 -0.08 -5.09
C LEU A 244 2.30 -1.48 -4.61
N ILE A 245 3.02 -1.99 -3.60
CA ILE A 245 2.80 -3.29 -2.96
C ILE A 245 2.89 -3.11 -1.45
N ASP A 246 1.93 -3.68 -0.71
CA ASP A 246 2.00 -3.76 0.76
C ASP A 246 3.18 -4.64 1.20
N ALA A 247 3.76 -4.31 2.35
CA ALA A 247 4.95 -5.00 2.84
C ALA A 247 4.74 -6.52 3.02
N ASP A 248 3.53 -6.94 3.37
CA ASP A 248 3.11 -8.33 3.57
C ASP A 248 2.44 -8.96 2.34
N ASN A 249 2.57 -8.35 1.16
CA ASN A 249 2.03 -8.88 -0.07
C ASN A 249 3.15 -9.44 -0.96
N ILE A 250 3.10 -10.74 -1.22
CA ILE A 250 4.18 -11.51 -1.86
C ILE A 250 3.88 -11.73 -3.34
N LEU A 251 4.77 -11.25 -4.23
CA LEU A 251 4.66 -11.51 -5.66
C LEU A 251 5.24 -12.88 -6.00
N ILE A 252 4.41 -13.75 -6.58
CA ILE A 252 4.84 -15.09 -7.03
C ILE A 252 5.12 -15.15 -8.54
N LYS A 253 4.88 -14.05 -9.24
CA LYS A 253 5.15 -13.88 -10.68
C LYS A 253 5.74 -12.49 -10.94
N SER A 254 6.62 -12.38 -11.93
CA SER A 254 7.21 -11.09 -12.30
C SER A 254 6.13 -10.11 -12.79
N PRO A 255 6.07 -8.88 -12.24
CA PRO A 255 5.15 -7.84 -12.69
C PRO A 255 5.61 -7.12 -13.96
N GLU A 256 6.84 -7.35 -14.44
CA GLU A 256 7.44 -6.64 -15.59
C GLU A 256 6.52 -6.55 -16.82
N PRO A 257 5.83 -7.63 -17.25
CA PRO A 257 4.95 -7.58 -18.41
C PRO A 257 3.79 -6.58 -18.27
N LEU A 258 3.36 -6.26 -17.04
CA LEU A 258 2.28 -5.29 -16.81
C LEU A 258 2.64 -3.90 -17.32
N PHE A 259 3.88 -3.46 -17.08
CA PHE A 259 4.33 -2.10 -17.39
C PHE A 259 4.39 -1.79 -18.89
N SER A 260 4.53 -2.81 -19.74
CA SER A 260 4.53 -2.68 -21.20
C SER A 260 3.25 -3.17 -21.86
N SER A 261 2.27 -3.60 -21.08
CA SER A 261 1.03 -4.20 -21.61
C SER A 261 0.12 -3.18 -22.28
N SER A 262 -0.68 -3.64 -23.25
CA SER A 262 -1.75 -2.80 -23.83
C SER A 262 -2.77 -2.40 -22.77
N LEU A 263 -3.06 -3.28 -21.80
CA LEU A 263 -3.94 -3.00 -20.68
C LEU A 263 -3.47 -1.77 -19.89
N PHE A 264 -2.21 -1.76 -19.45
CA PHE A 264 -1.70 -0.62 -18.68
C PHE A 264 -1.57 0.65 -19.52
N ASN A 265 -1.22 0.53 -20.81
CA ASN A 265 -1.17 1.68 -21.72
C ASN A 265 -2.55 2.30 -21.97
N GLU A 266 -3.60 1.47 -22.05
CA GLU A 266 -4.98 1.91 -22.27
C GLU A 266 -5.57 2.57 -21.03
N TYR A 267 -5.44 1.92 -19.86
CA TYR A 267 -6.11 2.37 -18.65
C TYR A 267 -5.24 3.29 -17.79
N GLY A 268 -3.92 3.09 -17.74
CA GLY A 268 -2.97 3.86 -16.93
C GLY A 268 -3.08 3.65 -15.40
N MET A 269 -4.11 2.95 -14.93
CA MET A 269 -4.24 2.47 -13.55
C MET A 269 -4.87 1.07 -13.52
N ILE A 270 -4.30 0.15 -12.72
CA ILE A 270 -4.84 -1.19 -12.48
C ILE A 270 -5.01 -1.43 -10.97
N THR A 271 -6.21 -1.83 -10.57
CA THR A 271 -6.57 -2.16 -9.19
C THR A 271 -7.00 -3.62 -9.07
N TRP A 272 -6.87 -4.18 -7.86
CA TRP A 272 -7.34 -5.54 -7.55
C TRP A 272 -8.55 -5.48 -6.60
N PRO A 273 -9.49 -6.43 -6.71
CA PRO A 273 -10.65 -6.46 -5.84
C PRO A 273 -10.27 -6.89 -4.42
N ASP A 274 -11.08 -6.43 -3.46
CA ASP A 274 -11.21 -6.94 -2.09
C ASP A 274 -12.35 -7.98 -2.03
N TYR A 275 -12.56 -8.64 -0.90
CA TYR A 275 -13.67 -9.58 -0.69
C TYR A 275 -15.05 -8.91 -0.70
N TRP A 276 -15.10 -7.59 -0.46
CA TRP A 276 -16.34 -6.88 -0.21
C TRP A 276 -16.93 -6.25 -1.48
N ASN A 277 -18.26 -6.21 -1.55
CA ASN A 277 -18.94 -5.36 -2.52
C ASN A 277 -18.83 -3.89 -2.08
N ARG A 278 -18.75 -2.98 -3.06
CA ARG A 278 -18.64 -1.54 -2.85
C ARG A 278 -19.89 -1.01 -2.15
N VAL A 279 -19.68 -0.04 -1.28
CA VAL A 279 -20.73 0.62 -0.47
C VAL A 279 -20.57 2.13 -0.47
N THR A 280 -19.84 2.68 -1.44
CA THR A 280 -19.66 4.13 -1.54
C THR A 280 -21.02 4.84 -1.54
N SER A 281 -21.18 5.76 -0.59
CA SER A 281 -22.42 6.50 -0.37
C SER A 281 -22.85 7.29 -1.60
N PRO A 282 -24.14 7.31 -1.97
CA PRO A 282 -24.66 8.22 -2.99
C PRO A 282 -24.28 9.69 -2.72
N VAL A 283 -24.20 10.10 -1.45
CA VAL A 283 -23.78 11.45 -1.02
C VAL A 283 -22.37 11.79 -1.50
N PHE A 284 -21.46 10.81 -1.59
CA PHE A 284 -20.11 11.04 -2.12
C PHE A 284 -20.14 11.55 -3.57
N TYR A 285 -21.02 10.98 -4.40
CA TYR A 285 -21.16 11.38 -5.79
C TYR A 285 -21.68 12.82 -5.91
N ASP A 286 -22.64 13.20 -5.05
CA ASP A 286 -23.19 14.56 -5.01
C ASP A 286 -22.17 15.60 -4.52
N ILE A 287 -21.33 15.23 -3.55
CA ILE A 287 -20.18 16.00 -3.07
C ILE A 287 -19.16 16.18 -4.20
N ALA A 288 -18.82 15.09 -4.89
CA ALA A 288 -17.79 15.08 -5.90
C ALA A 288 -18.25 15.65 -7.27
N GLY A 289 -19.53 16.02 -7.39
CA GLY A 289 -20.10 16.52 -8.65
C GLY A 289 -20.21 15.46 -9.75
N VAL A 290 -20.26 14.18 -9.37
CA VAL A 290 -20.40 13.05 -10.31
C VAL A 290 -21.88 12.75 -10.50
N LYS A 291 -22.34 12.79 -11.75
CA LYS A 291 -23.72 12.44 -12.10
C LYS A 291 -23.87 10.92 -12.23
N VAL A 292 -24.65 10.32 -11.33
CA VAL A 292 -25.18 8.95 -11.47
C VAL A 292 -26.57 9.03 -12.09
N ASP A 293 -26.86 8.23 -13.13
CA ASP A 293 -28.19 8.15 -13.73
C ASP A 293 -29.04 7.10 -13.00
N ARG A 294 -29.95 7.58 -12.14
CA ARG A 294 -30.84 6.73 -11.33
C ARG A 294 -31.88 5.97 -12.16
N SER A 295 -32.03 6.33 -13.44
CA SER A 295 -33.00 5.71 -14.34
C SER A 295 -32.40 4.63 -15.23
N LYS A 296 -31.10 4.33 -15.11
CA LYS A 296 -30.41 3.48 -16.08
C LYS A 296 -29.41 2.54 -15.41
N ARG A 297 -29.71 1.25 -15.44
CA ARG A 297 -28.79 0.17 -15.06
C ARG A 297 -27.95 -0.24 -16.26
N VAL A 298 -26.62 -0.23 -16.11
CA VAL A 298 -25.67 -0.51 -17.21
C VAL A 298 -24.78 -1.72 -16.97
N ARG A 299 -24.87 -2.34 -15.79
CA ARG A 299 -24.04 -3.47 -15.41
C ARG A 299 -24.77 -4.40 -14.44
N TYR A 300 -24.23 -5.60 -14.31
CA TYR A 300 -24.50 -6.54 -13.24
C TYR A 300 -23.19 -6.72 -12.49
N ASN A 301 -23.12 -6.22 -11.25
CA ASN A 301 -21.91 -6.22 -10.43
C ASN A 301 -20.77 -5.49 -11.19
N LYS A 302 -19.69 -6.20 -11.52
CA LYS A 302 -18.50 -5.69 -12.22
C LYS A 302 -18.51 -5.84 -13.73
N MET A 303 -19.59 -6.42 -14.28
CA MET A 303 -19.71 -6.79 -15.69
C MET A 303 -20.75 -5.92 -16.41
N PRO A 304 -20.41 -5.31 -17.56
CA PRO A 304 -21.36 -4.51 -18.32
C PRO A 304 -22.53 -5.36 -18.83
N LEU A 305 -23.73 -4.79 -18.82
CA LEU A 305 -24.89 -5.37 -19.49
C LEU A 305 -24.78 -5.11 -20.99
N THR A 306 -25.20 -6.09 -21.79
CA THR A 306 -25.26 -5.93 -23.25
C THR A 306 -26.32 -4.90 -23.64
N ASN A 307 -27.48 -4.95 -22.96
CA ASN A 307 -28.58 -4.01 -23.13
C ASN A 307 -28.85 -3.34 -21.77
N PRO A 308 -28.54 -2.05 -21.60
CA PRO A 308 -28.89 -1.32 -20.39
C PRO A 308 -30.40 -1.36 -20.12
N GLN A 309 -30.78 -1.54 -18.86
CA GLN A 309 -32.17 -1.51 -18.41
C GLN A 309 -32.55 -0.08 -18.01
N ILE A 310 -33.68 0.41 -18.52
CA ILE A 310 -34.30 1.66 -18.08
C ILE A 310 -35.21 1.34 -16.88
N LEU A 311 -35.11 2.15 -15.82
CA LEU A 311 -35.84 2.01 -14.57
C LEU A 311 -36.83 3.18 -14.47
N GLU A 312 -38.10 2.89 -14.74
CA GLU A 312 -39.17 3.88 -14.77
C GLU A 312 -39.75 4.09 -13.37
N THR A 313 -39.92 3.03 -12.58
CA THR A 313 -40.59 3.11 -11.26
C THR A 313 -39.63 3.05 -10.07
N ASP A 314 -40.09 3.51 -8.90
CA ASP A 314 -39.32 3.41 -7.65
C ASP A 314 -39.13 1.95 -7.23
N GLU A 315 -40.12 1.09 -7.50
CA GLU A 315 -40.05 -0.35 -7.19
C GLU A 315 -38.96 -1.05 -8.01
N GLU A 316 -38.72 -0.63 -9.26
CA GLU A 316 -37.62 -1.14 -10.08
C GLU A 316 -36.28 -0.65 -9.54
N ARG A 317 -36.18 0.62 -9.17
CA ARG A 317 -34.96 1.20 -8.57
C ARG A 317 -34.60 0.55 -7.23
N ASP A 318 -35.59 0.22 -6.41
CA ASP A 318 -35.42 -0.46 -5.12
C ASP A 318 -35.03 -1.97 -5.26
N GLN A 319 -34.85 -2.47 -6.48
CA GLN A 319 -34.35 -3.83 -6.76
C GLN A 319 -32.94 -3.83 -7.37
N VAL A 320 -32.39 -2.66 -7.71
CA VAL A 320 -31.10 -2.54 -8.40
C VAL A 320 -30.02 -2.05 -7.44
N PRO A 321 -28.88 -2.76 -7.31
CA PRO A 321 -27.72 -2.25 -6.58
C PRO A 321 -27.29 -0.88 -7.12
N PHE A 322 -26.98 0.07 -6.25
CA PHE A 322 -26.63 1.44 -6.66
C PHE A 322 -25.42 1.48 -7.59
N HIS A 323 -24.43 0.61 -7.35
CA HIS A 323 -23.20 0.55 -8.17
C HIS A 323 -23.40 -0.13 -9.53
N ASP A 324 -24.60 -0.64 -9.82
CA ASP A 324 -25.00 -1.11 -11.16
C ASP A 324 -25.50 0.03 -12.08
N LEU A 325 -25.70 1.23 -11.55
CA LEU A 325 -26.24 2.39 -12.26
C LEU A 325 -25.18 3.12 -13.12
N ASP A 326 -25.63 3.76 -14.19
CA ASP A 326 -24.76 4.54 -15.08
C ASP A 326 -24.11 5.70 -14.30
N GLY A 327 -22.81 5.90 -14.50
CA GLY A 327 -22.04 6.91 -13.77
C GLY A 327 -21.63 6.57 -12.33
N ALA A 328 -22.10 5.45 -11.74
CA ALA A 328 -21.55 4.95 -10.47
C ALA A 328 -20.24 4.17 -10.68
N ILE A 329 -19.40 4.07 -9.66
CA ILE A 329 -18.19 3.24 -9.67
C ILE A 329 -18.64 1.77 -9.58
N PRO A 330 -18.20 0.87 -10.49
CA PRO A 330 -18.62 -0.54 -10.46
C PRO A 330 -18.22 -1.26 -9.17
N ASP A 331 -18.96 -2.33 -8.86
CA ASP A 331 -18.47 -3.34 -7.91
C ASP A 331 -17.20 -4.04 -8.46
N GLY A 332 -16.37 -4.69 -7.64
CA GLY A 332 -16.40 -4.74 -6.16
C GLY A 332 -15.50 -3.69 -5.51
N SER A 333 -15.40 -3.72 -4.18
CA SER A 333 -14.43 -2.91 -3.43
C SER A 333 -13.00 -3.21 -3.91
N THR A 334 -12.09 -2.25 -3.72
CA THR A 334 -10.67 -2.42 -4.07
C THR A 334 -9.87 -2.87 -2.86
N GLU A 335 -8.81 -3.66 -3.05
CA GLU A 335 -7.80 -4.00 -2.04
C GLU A 335 -6.52 -3.22 -2.38
N SER A 336 -6.15 -2.24 -1.54
CA SER A 336 -4.99 -1.36 -1.76
C SER A 336 -3.64 -2.00 -1.45
N GLY A 337 -3.61 -3.28 -1.04
CA GLY A 337 -2.40 -4.07 -0.92
C GLY A 337 -1.57 -4.15 -2.20
N GLN A 338 -2.17 -3.81 -3.35
CA GLN A 338 -1.45 -3.53 -4.58
C GLN A 338 -2.19 -2.59 -5.53
N LEU A 339 -1.44 -1.73 -6.21
CA LEU A 339 -1.94 -0.75 -7.17
C LEU A 339 -0.87 -0.46 -8.24
N LEU A 340 -1.20 -0.61 -9.52
CA LEU A 340 -0.34 -0.15 -10.61
C LEU A 340 -0.87 1.18 -11.14
N ILE A 341 -0.02 2.20 -11.27
CA ILE A 341 -0.47 3.54 -11.70
C ILE A 341 0.62 4.31 -12.45
N ASN A 342 0.22 5.05 -13.48
CA ASN A 342 1.08 5.96 -14.22
C ASN A 342 0.84 7.41 -13.74
N LYS A 343 1.82 8.00 -13.07
CA LYS A 343 1.73 9.36 -12.52
C LYS A 343 1.50 10.44 -13.57
N ALA A 344 2.02 10.25 -14.78
CA ALA A 344 1.86 11.21 -15.87
C ALA A 344 0.40 11.28 -16.35
N THR A 345 -0.28 10.14 -16.45
CA THR A 345 -1.69 10.09 -16.89
C THR A 345 -2.68 10.20 -15.73
N HIS A 346 -2.26 9.95 -14.48
CA HIS A 346 -3.10 9.88 -13.29
C HIS A 346 -2.76 10.90 -12.19
N SER A 347 -2.16 12.03 -12.56
CA SER A 347 -1.80 13.09 -11.60
C SER A 347 -2.95 13.52 -10.69
N LYS A 348 -4.13 13.80 -11.26
CA LYS A 348 -5.30 14.25 -10.49
C LYS A 348 -5.81 13.16 -9.55
N THR A 349 -5.88 11.92 -10.02
CA THR A 349 -6.21 10.74 -9.19
C THR A 349 -5.29 10.64 -7.98
N LEU A 350 -3.99 10.79 -8.18
CA LEU A 350 -2.99 10.69 -7.14
C LEU A 350 -3.11 11.78 -6.08
N LEU A 351 -3.25 13.04 -6.50
CA LEU A 351 -3.40 14.16 -5.57
C LEU A 351 -4.75 14.15 -4.86
N LEU A 352 -5.82 13.77 -5.56
CA LEU A 352 -7.17 13.70 -4.99
C LEU A 352 -7.31 12.51 -4.03
N SER A 353 -6.72 11.35 -4.34
CA SER A 353 -6.66 10.23 -3.40
C SER A 353 -5.82 10.57 -2.18
N LEU A 354 -4.72 11.33 -2.31
CA LEU A 354 -3.98 11.85 -1.16
C LEU A 354 -4.89 12.74 -0.28
N TYR A 355 -5.63 13.67 -0.88
CA TYR A 355 -6.59 14.50 -0.13
C TYR A 355 -7.67 13.67 0.58
N TYR A 356 -8.22 12.66 -0.09
CA TYR A 356 -9.18 11.73 0.53
C TYR A 356 -8.57 10.98 1.71
N ASN A 357 -7.32 10.54 1.60
CA ASN A 357 -6.63 9.84 2.70
C ASN A 357 -6.28 10.78 3.86
N MET A 358 -5.91 12.03 3.58
CA MET A 358 -5.63 13.04 4.62
C MET A 358 -6.84 13.40 5.47
N TYR A 359 -8.04 13.32 4.89
CA TYR A 359 -9.31 13.55 5.59
C TYR A 359 -10.16 12.27 5.66
N GLY A 360 -9.50 11.12 5.56
CA GLY A 360 -10.13 9.80 5.46
C GLY A 360 -10.93 9.43 6.70
N PRO A 361 -10.29 9.26 7.87
CA PRO A 361 -10.94 8.70 9.06
C PRO A 361 -12.20 9.42 9.54
N LYS A 362 -12.36 10.70 9.18
CA LYS A 362 -13.49 11.53 9.63
C LYS A 362 -14.48 11.86 8.53
N VAL A 363 -14.08 11.76 7.26
CA VAL A 363 -14.91 12.15 6.11
C VAL A 363 -14.90 11.05 5.06
N TYR A 364 -13.81 10.91 4.30
CA TYR A 364 -13.84 10.12 3.07
C TYR A 364 -13.89 8.62 3.29
N TYR A 365 -13.23 8.08 4.31
CA TYR A 365 -13.35 6.64 4.62
C TYR A 365 -14.79 6.32 5.03
N LYS A 366 -15.43 7.23 5.77
CA LYS A 366 -16.83 7.05 6.16
C LYS A 366 -17.80 7.09 4.99
N LEU A 367 -17.60 8.01 4.05
CA LEU A 367 -18.41 8.10 2.84
C LEU A 367 -18.19 6.91 1.88
N LEU A 368 -16.97 6.40 1.79
CA LEU A 368 -16.60 5.34 0.84
C LEU A 368 -16.93 3.94 1.37
N SER A 369 -16.84 3.72 2.68
CA SER A 369 -16.97 2.41 3.33
C SER A 369 -18.25 2.23 4.15
N LEU A 370 -18.96 3.29 4.54
CA LEU A 370 -20.22 3.20 5.32
C LEU A 370 -20.16 2.22 6.51
N GLY A 371 -19.02 2.16 7.21
CA GLY A 371 -18.83 1.29 8.38
C GLY A 371 -18.68 -0.21 8.06
N GLU A 372 -18.56 -0.59 6.79
CA GLU A 372 -18.26 -1.97 6.40
C GLU A 372 -16.83 -2.38 6.73
N PRO A 373 -16.55 -3.69 6.89
CA PRO A 373 -15.22 -4.20 7.14
C PRO A 373 -14.17 -3.69 6.14
N GLY A 374 -12.97 -3.42 6.66
CA GLY A 374 -11.84 -2.92 5.88
C GLY A 374 -11.97 -1.44 5.48
N GLU A 375 -12.67 -0.62 6.26
CA GLU A 375 -12.66 0.84 6.12
C GLU A 375 -11.22 1.39 6.11
N GLY A 376 -10.89 2.21 5.10
CA GLY A 376 -9.53 2.72 4.93
C GLY A 376 -9.26 3.34 3.56
N ASP A 377 -8.00 3.28 3.15
CA ASP A 377 -7.50 3.93 1.93
C ASP A 377 -7.95 3.26 0.62
N LYS A 378 -8.43 2.02 0.70
CA LYS A 378 -8.61 1.13 -0.45
C LYS A 378 -9.47 1.68 -1.57
N ASP A 379 -10.63 2.24 -1.24
CA ASP A 379 -11.58 2.79 -2.22
C ASP A 379 -11.28 4.24 -2.62
N THR A 380 -10.28 4.87 -1.99
CA THR A 380 -9.92 6.27 -2.32
C THR A 380 -9.33 6.40 -3.71
N PHE A 381 -8.59 5.39 -4.18
CA PHE A 381 -7.94 5.39 -5.50
C PHE A 381 -8.94 5.31 -6.66
N PRO A 382 -9.83 4.29 -6.74
CA PRO A 382 -10.85 4.23 -7.80
C PRO A 382 -11.83 5.41 -7.71
N ALA A 383 -12.18 5.87 -6.49
CA ALA A 383 -13.03 7.04 -6.32
C ALA A 383 -12.38 8.31 -6.87
N ALA A 384 -11.09 8.52 -6.60
CA ALA A 384 -10.35 9.66 -7.14
C ALA A 384 -10.23 9.61 -8.68
N ALA A 385 -9.96 8.42 -9.24
CA ALA A 385 -9.88 8.22 -10.68
C ALA A 385 -11.21 8.51 -11.38
N HIS A 386 -12.31 8.00 -10.81
CA HIS A 386 -13.65 8.25 -11.30
C HIS A 386 -14.01 9.74 -11.32
N VAL A 387 -13.72 10.45 -10.22
CA VAL A 387 -13.95 11.91 -10.12
C VAL A 387 -13.06 12.69 -11.08
N ALA A 388 -11.80 12.29 -11.24
CA ALA A 388 -10.87 12.90 -12.19
C ALA A 388 -11.17 12.55 -13.66
N LYS A 389 -12.12 11.64 -13.92
CA LYS A 389 -12.39 11.05 -15.25
C LYS A 389 -11.14 10.43 -15.88
N GLN A 390 -10.30 9.83 -15.04
CA GLN A 390 -9.12 9.09 -15.43
C GLN A 390 -9.47 7.59 -15.40
N SER A 391 -9.20 6.90 -16.50
CA SER A 391 -9.58 5.51 -16.72
C SER A 391 -8.90 4.59 -15.72
N PHE A 392 -9.50 3.46 -15.38
CA PHE A 392 -8.79 2.41 -14.66
C PHE A 392 -9.39 1.04 -14.96
N TYR A 393 -8.55 0.01 -14.83
CA TYR A 393 -8.99 -1.37 -14.90
C TYR A 393 -8.98 -1.99 -13.52
N GLN A 394 -10.13 -2.47 -13.06
CA GLN A 394 -10.19 -3.33 -11.88
C GLN A 394 -10.27 -4.78 -12.33
N VAL A 395 -9.33 -5.61 -11.84
CA VAL A 395 -9.28 -7.05 -12.11
C VAL A 395 -10.63 -7.69 -11.80
N LYS A 396 -11.14 -8.48 -12.75
CA LYS A 396 -12.47 -9.07 -12.69
C LYS A 396 -12.49 -10.37 -11.92
N SER A 397 -11.36 -11.03 -11.77
CA SER A 397 -11.28 -12.28 -11.04
C SER A 397 -11.43 -12.09 -9.54
N ASN A 398 -12.15 -12.99 -8.89
CA ASN A 398 -12.32 -13.03 -7.45
C ASN A 398 -11.05 -13.54 -6.76
N ILE A 399 -10.92 -13.17 -5.49
CA ILE A 399 -9.82 -13.59 -4.63
C ILE A 399 -9.92 -15.09 -4.36
N GLN A 400 -8.78 -15.76 -4.35
CA GLN A 400 -8.64 -17.12 -3.83
C GLN A 400 -8.11 -17.08 -2.39
N THR A 401 -8.85 -17.62 -1.42
CA THR A 401 -8.43 -17.65 -0.02
C THR A 401 -7.55 -18.86 0.27
N PHE A 402 -6.41 -18.65 0.95
CA PHE A 402 -5.59 -19.73 1.51
C PHE A 402 -5.56 -19.65 3.03
N GLY A 403 -5.46 -20.81 3.68
CA GLY A 403 -5.59 -20.94 5.12
C GLY A 403 -5.22 -22.32 5.64
N TYR A 404 -5.58 -22.58 6.90
CA TYR A 404 -5.39 -23.87 7.54
C TYR A 404 -6.67 -24.30 8.27
N PHE A 405 -6.77 -25.60 8.55
CA PHE A 405 -7.78 -26.15 9.44
C PHE A 405 -7.16 -26.40 10.80
N ASP A 406 -7.83 -25.96 11.86
CA ASP A 406 -7.36 -26.20 13.22
C ASP A 406 -7.72 -27.61 13.73
N SER A 407 -7.43 -27.87 15.01
CA SER A 407 -7.73 -29.16 15.65
C SER A 407 -9.23 -29.51 15.69
N VAL A 408 -10.13 -28.53 15.55
CA VAL A 408 -11.59 -28.73 15.52
C VAL A 408 -12.17 -28.66 14.11
N GLN A 409 -11.32 -28.66 13.07
CA GLN A 409 -11.69 -28.58 11.65
C GLN A 409 -12.38 -27.27 11.25
N GLU A 410 -12.13 -26.19 11.98
CA GLU A 410 -12.51 -24.84 11.56
C GLU A 410 -11.47 -24.28 10.59
N PHE A 411 -11.92 -23.68 9.48
CA PHE A 411 -11.02 -23.07 8.49
C PHE A 411 -10.67 -21.64 8.88
N HIS A 412 -9.36 -21.36 8.96
CA HIS A 412 -8.80 -20.05 9.23
C HIS A 412 -8.10 -19.53 7.98
N GLY A 413 -8.73 -18.57 7.29
CA GLY A 413 -8.14 -17.89 6.13
C GLY A 413 -7.03 -16.92 6.55
N VAL A 414 -5.84 -17.05 5.96
CA VAL A 414 -4.65 -16.26 6.32
C VAL A 414 -4.10 -15.39 5.21
N SER A 415 -4.56 -15.60 3.96
CA SER A 415 -4.10 -14.80 2.83
C SER A 415 -5.09 -14.69 1.69
N MET A 416 -4.90 -13.62 0.91
CA MET A 416 -5.65 -13.32 -0.30
C MET A 416 -4.78 -13.59 -1.53
N GLY A 417 -5.12 -14.63 -2.30
CA GLY A 417 -4.55 -14.92 -3.61
C GLY A 417 -5.20 -14.07 -4.69
N GLN A 418 -4.57 -12.93 -5.01
CA GLN A 418 -5.04 -12.01 -6.03
C GLN A 418 -4.50 -12.42 -7.41
N LYS A 419 -5.31 -12.23 -8.44
CA LYS A 419 -5.13 -12.88 -9.75
C LYS A 419 -4.34 -12.05 -10.76
N ASP A 420 -3.78 -12.71 -11.77
CA ASP A 420 -3.03 -12.09 -12.86
C ASP A 420 -3.91 -11.19 -13.73
N ALA A 421 -3.59 -9.89 -13.76
CA ALA A 421 -4.40 -8.89 -14.45
C ALA A 421 -4.37 -9.00 -15.99
N LEU A 422 -3.29 -9.54 -16.58
CA LEU A 422 -3.20 -9.70 -18.03
C LEU A 422 -4.08 -10.84 -18.51
N ILE A 423 -3.97 -11.99 -17.84
CA ILE A 423 -4.78 -13.18 -18.17
C ILE A 423 -6.27 -12.89 -17.90
N ASP A 424 -6.55 -12.20 -16.78
CA ASP A 424 -7.89 -11.72 -16.45
C ASP A 424 -8.47 -10.80 -17.54
N PHE A 425 -7.68 -9.83 -18.00
CA PHE A 425 -8.13 -8.89 -19.04
C PHE A 425 -8.31 -9.56 -20.40
N ASP A 426 -7.45 -10.50 -20.78
CA ASP A 426 -7.62 -11.27 -22.02
C ASP A 426 -8.95 -12.05 -22.00
N ALA A 427 -9.27 -12.70 -20.86
CA ALA A 427 -10.55 -13.38 -20.68
C ALA A 427 -11.73 -12.41 -20.71
N TYR A 428 -11.61 -11.26 -20.03
CA TYR A 428 -12.64 -10.22 -20.01
C TYR A 428 -12.91 -9.66 -21.42
N LYS A 429 -11.86 -9.35 -22.17
CA LYS A 429 -11.97 -8.85 -23.54
C LYS A 429 -12.65 -9.88 -24.44
N ALA A 430 -12.15 -11.11 -24.46
CA ALA A 430 -12.64 -12.15 -25.36
C ALA A 430 -14.09 -12.60 -25.04
N LYS A 431 -14.47 -12.62 -23.75
CA LYS A 431 -15.76 -13.18 -23.30
C LYS A 431 -16.83 -12.14 -23.02
N VAL A 432 -16.46 -10.89 -22.74
CA VAL A 432 -17.40 -9.82 -22.42
C VAL A 432 -17.40 -8.74 -23.49
N LEU A 433 -16.25 -8.11 -23.73
CA LEU A 433 -16.18 -6.96 -24.64
C LEU A 433 -16.46 -7.37 -26.09
N ASP A 434 -15.79 -8.39 -26.59
CA ASP A 434 -15.91 -8.85 -27.98
C ASP A 434 -17.25 -9.56 -28.24
N LYS A 435 -17.83 -10.21 -27.21
CA LYS A 435 -19.12 -10.90 -27.31
C LYS A 435 -20.34 -10.00 -27.13
N SER A 436 -20.17 -8.81 -26.55
CA SER A 436 -21.27 -7.85 -26.33
C SER A 436 -22.07 -7.58 -27.61
N ALA A 437 -21.40 -7.48 -28.77
CA ALA A 437 -22.08 -7.27 -30.05
C ALA A 437 -22.93 -8.47 -30.51
N SER A 438 -22.50 -9.70 -30.17
CA SER A 438 -23.19 -10.95 -30.55
C SER A 438 -24.38 -11.30 -29.65
N GLN A 439 -24.48 -10.68 -28.47
CA GLN A 439 -25.59 -10.86 -27.52
C GLN A 439 -26.68 -9.79 -27.64
N LYS A 440 -26.63 -8.94 -28.68
CA LYS A 440 -27.69 -7.96 -28.94
C LYS A 440 -29.02 -8.67 -29.19
N GLY A 441 -30.01 -8.42 -28.33
CA GLY A 441 -31.35 -9.01 -28.41
C GLY A 441 -31.72 -10.04 -27.35
N THR A 442 -30.80 -10.46 -26.47
CA THR A 442 -31.13 -11.31 -25.30
C THR A 442 -31.91 -10.53 -24.24
N SER A 443 -32.79 -11.20 -23.48
CA SER A 443 -33.46 -10.58 -22.35
C SER A 443 -32.47 -10.15 -21.27
N LEU A 444 -32.90 -9.28 -20.34
CA LEU A 444 -32.07 -8.86 -19.21
C LEU A 444 -31.73 -10.06 -18.31
N GLU A 445 -32.73 -10.90 -18.02
CA GLU A 445 -32.60 -12.10 -17.20
C GLU A 445 -31.59 -13.07 -17.81
N GLU A 446 -31.69 -13.33 -19.12
CA GLU A 446 -30.74 -14.18 -19.85
C GLU A 446 -29.31 -13.60 -19.81
N ASN A 447 -29.17 -12.28 -19.96
CA ASN A 447 -27.86 -11.64 -19.90
C ASN A 447 -27.26 -11.72 -18.48
N ILE A 448 -28.05 -11.48 -17.44
CA ILE A 448 -27.61 -11.61 -16.05
C ILE A 448 -27.19 -13.04 -15.74
N GLN A 449 -28.01 -14.04 -16.11
CA GLN A 449 -27.68 -15.45 -15.90
C GLN A 449 -26.37 -15.83 -16.60
N TYR A 450 -26.16 -15.38 -17.83
CA TYR A 450 -24.90 -15.58 -18.55
C TYR A 450 -23.71 -14.95 -17.80
N LEU A 451 -23.85 -13.72 -17.30
CA LEU A 451 -22.79 -13.04 -16.56
C LEU A 451 -22.48 -13.71 -15.22
N GLU A 452 -23.49 -14.23 -14.52
CA GLU A 452 -23.33 -15.02 -13.29
C GLU A 452 -22.52 -16.30 -13.54
N GLU A 453 -22.89 -17.05 -14.58
CA GLU A 453 -22.16 -18.26 -14.99
C GLU A 453 -20.72 -17.93 -15.41
N LEU A 454 -20.53 -16.85 -16.17
CA LEU A 454 -19.22 -16.37 -16.58
C LEU A 454 -18.35 -16.02 -15.37
N ILE A 455 -18.87 -15.26 -14.40
CA ILE A 455 -18.13 -14.93 -13.17
C ILE A 455 -17.72 -16.22 -12.44
N LYS A 456 -18.65 -17.17 -12.30
CA LYS A 456 -18.41 -18.43 -11.59
C LYS A 456 -17.36 -19.31 -12.28
N LEU A 457 -17.40 -19.42 -13.60
CA LEU A 457 -16.55 -20.36 -14.34
C LEU A 457 -15.19 -19.75 -14.69
N ASP A 458 -15.15 -18.48 -15.07
CA ASP A 458 -13.95 -17.86 -15.65
C ASP A 458 -13.24 -16.90 -14.71
N PHE A 459 -13.96 -16.28 -13.78
CA PHE A 459 -13.40 -15.27 -12.88
C PHE A 459 -13.27 -15.77 -11.43
N ASN A 460 -13.71 -16.99 -11.11
CA ASN A 460 -13.42 -17.63 -9.81
C ASN A 460 -12.32 -18.72 -9.88
N GLY A 461 -12.01 -19.22 -11.07
CA GLY A 461 -11.19 -20.44 -11.22
C GLY A 461 -9.88 -20.25 -11.98
N PRO A 462 -9.92 -20.16 -13.32
CA PRO A 462 -8.80 -20.47 -14.20
C PRO A 462 -7.66 -19.45 -14.17
N VAL A 463 -7.92 -18.21 -13.75
CA VAL A 463 -6.88 -17.19 -13.71
C VAL A 463 -5.89 -17.53 -12.58
N PRO A 464 -4.58 -17.61 -12.89
CA PRO A 464 -3.58 -17.95 -11.90
C PRO A 464 -3.41 -16.82 -10.87
N VAL A 465 -2.98 -17.22 -9.67
CA VAL A 465 -2.60 -16.28 -8.63
C VAL A 465 -1.33 -15.54 -9.07
N PHE A 466 -1.32 -14.23 -8.84
CA PHE A 466 -0.23 -13.31 -9.15
C PHE A 466 0.49 -12.84 -7.89
N THR A 467 -0.28 -12.59 -6.82
CA THR A 467 0.23 -12.21 -5.50
C THR A 467 -0.52 -12.92 -4.38
N LEU A 468 0.15 -13.12 -3.24
CA LEU A 468 -0.45 -13.56 -1.99
C LEU A 468 -0.29 -12.47 -0.93
N HIS A 469 -1.40 -11.82 -0.58
CA HIS A 469 -1.44 -10.86 0.51
C HIS A 469 -1.57 -11.62 1.85
N CYS A 470 -0.47 -11.73 2.61
CA CYS A 470 -0.37 -12.51 3.84
C CYS A 470 -0.68 -11.67 5.09
N ASN A 471 -1.96 -11.36 5.29
CA ASN A 471 -2.40 -10.32 6.21
C ASN A 471 -2.65 -10.78 7.67
N PHE A 472 -3.11 -12.02 7.89
CA PHE A 472 -3.44 -12.47 9.27
C PHE A 472 -3.32 -14.00 9.49
N PRO A 473 -2.29 -14.50 10.21
CA PRO A 473 -1.14 -13.75 10.72
C PRO A 473 -0.20 -13.31 9.58
N LYS A 474 0.56 -12.23 9.85
CA LYS A 474 1.69 -11.83 9.00
C LYS A 474 2.84 -12.82 9.17
N LEU A 475 3.70 -12.88 8.15
CA LEU A 475 4.97 -13.61 8.16
C LEU A 475 6.01 -12.91 9.07
N ASP A 476 5.68 -12.82 10.35
CA ASP A 476 6.45 -12.16 11.40
C ASP A 476 6.74 -13.18 12.51
N PRO A 477 7.99 -13.69 12.63
CA PRO A 477 8.32 -14.73 13.59
C PRO A 477 8.13 -14.27 15.03
N VAL A 478 8.30 -12.98 15.35
CA VAL A 478 8.08 -12.45 16.70
C VAL A 478 6.60 -12.56 17.06
N ASN A 479 5.72 -12.07 16.19
CA ASN A 479 4.29 -12.12 16.45
C ASN A 479 3.73 -13.55 16.44
N LEU A 480 4.29 -14.44 15.62
CA LEU A 480 3.87 -15.83 15.57
C LEU A 480 4.19 -16.56 16.88
N MET A 481 5.36 -16.32 17.49
CA MET A 481 5.72 -16.90 18.79
C MET A 481 4.80 -16.46 19.94
N ASP A 482 4.24 -15.25 19.84
CA ASP A 482 3.32 -14.72 20.85
C ASP A 482 1.89 -15.31 20.76
N LYS A 483 1.61 -16.15 19.75
CA LYS A 483 0.28 -16.72 19.51
C LYS A 483 0.21 -18.19 19.96
N PRO A 484 -0.30 -18.51 21.17
CA PRO A 484 -0.31 -19.88 21.69
C PRO A 484 -1.12 -20.87 20.83
N ASP A 485 -2.15 -20.38 20.15
CA ASP A 485 -2.99 -21.17 19.25
C ASP A 485 -2.28 -21.57 17.95
N LEU A 486 -1.19 -20.88 17.59
CA LEU A 486 -0.40 -21.13 16.39
C LEU A 486 1.00 -21.68 16.69
N TYR A 487 1.61 -21.25 17.79
CA TYR A 487 2.97 -21.61 18.15
C TYR A 487 2.99 -22.81 19.11
N ASP A 488 3.75 -23.82 18.74
CA ASP A 488 4.09 -24.96 19.58
C ASP A 488 5.36 -24.62 20.37
N GLU A 489 5.20 -24.27 21.64
CA GLU A 489 6.32 -23.87 22.50
C GLU A 489 7.27 -25.04 22.80
N GLU A 490 6.80 -26.28 22.78
CA GLU A 490 7.63 -27.47 23.07
C GLU A 490 8.54 -27.78 21.89
N ASN A 491 7.98 -27.85 20.69
CA ASN A 491 8.72 -28.18 19.47
C ASN A 491 9.34 -26.95 18.78
N LYS A 492 8.98 -25.74 19.22
CA LYS A 492 9.38 -24.45 18.63
C LYS A 492 9.04 -24.40 17.13
N VAL A 493 7.79 -24.72 16.78
CA VAL A 493 7.27 -24.71 15.38
C VAL A 493 5.91 -24.04 15.31
N ILE A 494 5.45 -23.70 14.10
CA ILE A 494 4.05 -23.34 13.87
C ILE A 494 3.24 -24.63 13.75
N ARG A 495 2.13 -24.74 14.49
CA ARG A 495 1.28 -25.93 14.61
C ARG A 495 0.74 -26.38 13.26
N TYR A 496 0.25 -25.42 12.46
CA TYR A 496 -0.45 -25.68 11.20
C TYR A 496 0.36 -25.23 9.98
N ARG A 497 0.13 -25.90 8.85
CA ARG A 497 0.59 -25.44 7.53
C ARG A 497 -0.37 -24.36 7.02
N MET A 498 0.06 -23.10 7.12
CA MET A 498 -0.83 -21.92 7.04
C MET A 498 -1.42 -21.66 5.65
N TYR A 499 -0.76 -22.09 4.57
CA TYR A 499 -1.15 -21.71 3.20
C TYR A 499 -1.76 -22.87 2.39
N SER A 500 -2.44 -23.80 3.05
CA SER A 500 -3.11 -24.94 2.39
C SER A 500 -2.19 -25.78 1.49
N GLY A 501 -0.88 -25.81 1.77
CA GLY A 501 0.11 -26.47 0.91
C GLY A 501 0.21 -25.85 -0.49
N PHE A 502 -0.06 -24.56 -0.63
CA PHE A 502 -0.05 -23.87 -1.92
C PHE A 502 1.33 -23.97 -2.59
N LYS A 503 1.31 -24.44 -3.83
CA LYS A 503 2.48 -24.52 -4.70
C LYS A 503 2.23 -23.80 -6.01
N TYR A 504 3.30 -23.26 -6.58
CA TYR A 504 3.23 -22.56 -7.86
C TYR A 504 4.44 -22.91 -8.72
N LYS A 505 4.28 -22.71 -10.03
CA LYS A 505 5.35 -22.94 -11.00
C LYS A 505 6.27 -21.73 -11.07
N ARG A 506 7.57 -21.98 -11.02
CA ARG A 506 8.61 -20.96 -11.13
C ARG A 506 9.67 -21.39 -12.14
N SER A 507 10.12 -20.45 -12.96
CA SER A 507 11.25 -20.65 -13.85
C SER A 507 12.56 -20.34 -13.13
N ILE A 508 13.51 -21.27 -13.17
CA ILE A 508 14.87 -21.09 -12.66
C ILE A 508 15.89 -21.32 -13.77
N THR A 509 16.98 -20.55 -13.76
CA THR A 509 18.09 -20.74 -14.69
C THR A 509 19.12 -21.67 -14.09
N ARG A 510 19.34 -22.84 -14.72
CA ARG A 510 20.41 -23.78 -14.36
C ARG A 510 21.27 -24.05 -15.59
N VAL A 511 22.55 -23.69 -15.53
CA VAL A 511 23.56 -24.01 -16.56
C VAL A 511 23.02 -23.68 -17.97
N ASP A 512 22.63 -22.43 -18.17
CA ASP A 512 22.09 -21.87 -19.43
C ASP A 512 20.77 -22.49 -19.94
N LYS A 513 20.04 -23.21 -19.09
CA LYS A 513 18.67 -23.67 -19.38
C LYS A 513 17.68 -23.13 -18.36
N VAL A 514 16.56 -22.60 -18.86
CA VAL A 514 15.41 -22.26 -18.03
C VAL A 514 14.62 -23.55 -17.78
N VAL A 515 14.50 -23.93 -16.51
CA VAL A 515 13.75 -25.09 -16.06
C VAL A 515 12.59 -24.61 -15.20
N GLU A 516 11.40 -25.15 -15.44
CA GLU A 516 10.25 -24.92 -14.57
C GLU A 516 10.29 -25.90 -13.40
N ILE A 517 10.19 -25.37 -12.19
CA ILE A 517 10.09 -26.14 -10.95
C ILE A 517 8.76 -25.84 -10.25
N GLU A 518 8.28 -26.81 -9.49
CA GLU A 518 7.21 -26.59 -8.52
C GLU A 518 7.82 -26.04 -7.23
N GLN A 519 7.37 -24.87 -6.82
CA GLN A 519 7.81 -24.17 -5.62
C GLN A 519 6.71 -24.24 -4.56
N ASP A 520 7.05 -24.76 -3.38
CA ASP A 520 6.19 -24.62 -2.21
C ASP A 520 6.29 -23.21 -1.64
N PHE A 521 5.15 -22.53 -1.51
CA PHE A 521 5.10 -21.14 -1.09
C PHE A 521 5.57 -20.98 0.36
N GLU A 522 4.98 -21.74 1.29
CA GLU A 522 5.24 -21.55 2.72
C GLU A 522 6.70 -21.89 3.04
N LEU A 523 7.20 -23.01 2.51
CA LEU A 523 8.60 -23.41 2.69
C LEU A 523 9.57 -22.34 2.18
N LEU A 524 9.32 -21.74 1.02
CA LEU A 524 10.18 -20.69 0.47
C LEU A 524 10.26 -19.48 1.41
N GLN A 525 9.12 -19.05 1.96
CA GLN A 525 9.11 -17.91 2.86
C GLN A 525 9.93 -18.19 4.12
N TRP A 526 9.82 -19.37 4.71
CA TRP A 526 10.63 -19.76 5.87
C TRP A 526 12.13 -19.91 5.53
N GLN A 527 12.47 -20.39 4.33
CA GLN A 527 13.85 -20.42 3.86
C GLN A 527 14.42 -19.01 3.68
N ASN A 528 13.65 -18.07 3.13
CA ASN A 528 14.03 -16.67 3.02
C ASN A 528 14.24 -16.03 4.40
N MET A 529 13.40 -16.36 5.38
CA MET A 529 13.59 -15.90 6.75
C MET A 529 14.88 -16.44 7.37
N LYS A 530 15.18 -17.73 7.16
CA LYS A 530 16.40 -18.38 7.63
C LYS A 530 17.63 -17.69 7.06
N GLU A 531 17.65 -17.48 5.74
CA GLU A 531 18.77 -16.82 5.07
C GLU A 531 18.99 -15.42 5.63
N ALA A 532 17.92 -14.63 5.77
CA ALA A 532 17.99 -13.25 6.21
C ALA A 532 18.42 -13.10 7.68
N ILE A 533 17.75 -13.80 8.59
CA ILE A 533 17.89 -13.60 10.04
C ILE A 533 19.04 -14.44 10.60
N CYS A 534 19.18 -15.69 10.17
CA CYS A 534 20.04 -16.66 10.82
C CYS A 534 21.36 -16.86 10.10
N ASP A 535 21.34 -16.94 8.77
CA ASP A 535 22.56 -17.22 8.00
C ASP A 535 23.35 -15.92 7.72
N LYS A 536 22.68 -14.89 7.21
CA LYS A 536 23.29 -13.57 6.92
C LYS A 536 23.32 -12.65 8.12
N ASN A 537 22.52 -12.95 9.15
CA ASN A 537 22.50 -12.21 10.41
C ASN A 537 22.21 -10.71 10.24
N TYR A 538 21.41 -10.32 9.24
CA TYR A 538 21.04 -8.91 9.06
C TYR A 538 20.37 -8.36 10.32
N ASP A 539 20.67 -7.09 10.64
CA ASP A 539 20.06 -6.40 11.77
C ASP A 539 18.78 -5.69 11.32
N PHE A 540 17.64 -6.20 11.77
CA PHE A 540 16.36 -5.51 11.71
C PHE A 540 16.04 -5.08 13.15
N PRO A 541 16.14 -3.78 13.51
CA PRO A 541 15.95 -3.33 14.89
C PRO A 541 14.61 -3.75 15.53
N TYR A 542 13.59 -3.99 14.71
CA TYR A 542 12.30 -4.54 15.14
C TYR A 542 12.43 -5.96 15.73
N LEU A 543 13.27 -6.81 15.13
CA LEU A 543 13.59 -8.14 15.61
C LEU A 543 14.58 -7.99 16.76
N GLU A 544 14.06 -7.71 17.98
CA GLU A 544 14.86 -7.50 19.19
C GLU A 544 16.06 -8.46 19.25
N ALA A 545 17.28 -7.93 19.35
CA ALA A 545 18.50 -8.74 19.31
C ALA A 545 18.51 -9.87 20.38
N SER A 546 17.86 -9.65 21.52
CA SER A 546 17.71 -10.65 22.59
C SER A 546 16.86 -11.85 22.22
N LYS A 547 15.99 -11.74 21.21
CA LYS A 547 15.11 -12.83 20.75
C LYS A 547 15.69 -13.58 19.55
N LYS A 548 16.87 -13.19 19.03
CA LYS A 548 17.39 -13.70 17.75
C LYS A 548 17.64 -15.21 17.78
N GLU A 549 18.10 -15.75 18.90
CA GLU A 549 18.33 -17.19 19.07
C GLU A 549 17.02 -17.99 19.06
N ASP A 550 15.99 -17.52 19.76
CA ASP A 550 14.65 -18.13 19.76
C ASP A 550 14.00 -18.06 18.37
N ILE A 551 14.09 -16.91 17.71
CA ILE A 551 13.61 -16.70 16.33
C ILE A 551 14.30 -17.70 15.39
N CYS A 552 15.62 -17.84 15.47
CA CYS A 552 16.34 -18.77 14.62
C CYS A 552 16.04 -20.24 14.94
N THR A 553 15.78 -20.57 16.20
CA THR A 553 15.34 -21.91 16.59
C THR A 553 13.99 -22.23 15.95
N LEU A 554 13.01 -21.31 16.06
CA LEU A 554 11.72 -21.44 15.38
C LEU A 554 11.89 -21.62 13.87
N ILE A 555 12.62 -20.72 13.22
CA ILE A 555 12.78 -20.74 11.76
C ILE A 555 13.42 -22.05 11.28
N ASN A 556 14.49 -22.50 11.92
CA ASN A 556 15.18 -23.73 11.53
C ASN A 556 14.29 -24.97 11.71
N ASN A 557 13.60 -25.07 12.85
CA ASN A 557 12.69 -26.18 13.12
C ASN A 557 11.52 -26.18 12.13
N GLN A 558 10.98 -25.02 11.81
CA GLN A 558 9.88 -24.87 10.86
C GLN A 558 10.28 -25.24 9.44
N VAL A 559 11.47 -24.85 8.97
CA VAL A 559 12.00 -25.29 7.66
C VAL A 559 12.12 -26.82 7.62
N VAL A 560 12.68 -27.44 8.67
CA VAL A 560 12.81 -28.90 8.75
C VAL A 560 11.44 -29.60 8.75
N LYS A 561 10.44 -29.03 9.46
CA LYS A 561 9.07 -29.54 9.46
C LYS A 561 8.46 -29.51 8.06
N LEU A 562 8.48 -28.35 7.40
CA LEU A 562 7.89 -28.16 6.07
C LEU A 562 8.59 -28.96 4.97
N MET A 563 9.87 -29.32 5.12
CA MET A 563 10.56 -30.21 4.17
C MET A 563 10.12 -31.68 4.29
N LYS A 564 9.52 -32.09 5.41
CA LYS A 564 9.05 -33.46 5.65
C LYS A 564 7.58 -33.66 5.26
N GLU A 565 6.80 -32.59 5.23
CA GLU A 565 5.39 -32.55 4.86
C GLU A 565 5.21 -32.26 3.37
#